data_AF-A0A350IVV9-F1
#
_entry.id   AF-A0A350IVV9-F1
#
_cell.length_a   1.000
_cell.length_b   1.000
_cell.length_c   1.000
_cell.angle_alpha   90.00
_cell.angle_beta   90.00
_cell.angle_gamma   90.00
#
_symmetry.space_group_name_H-M   'P 1'
#
loop_
_entity.id
_entity.type
_entity.pdbx_description
1 polymer ?
#
loop_
_entity_poly.entity_id
_entity_poly.type
_entity_poly.pdbx_seq_one_letter_code
_entity_poly.pdbx_strand_id
1 'polypeptide(L)'
;MSPSHIPTEAGREQALSEAVRVLKGGGRMRVVDEGARRHVDVLRRAGCTEATDRRLDWRTAYGIPGNQMILATAQKGPSPPGRKSPQP
;
A
#
# COMPACT_ATOMS: atom_id res chain seq x y z
N MET A 1 -14.38 4.63 14.46
CA MET A 1 -14.96 4.34 13.15
C MET A 1 -13.99 4.91 12.13
N SER A 2 -13.13 4.08 11.55
CA SER A 2 -12.21 4.57 10.50
C SER A 2 -13.01 4.71 9.20
N PRO A 3 -12.89 5.82 8.46
CA PRO A 3 -13.62 6.08 7.22
C PRO A 3 -13.12 5.23 6.04
N SER A 4 -12.35 4.16 6.29
CA SER A 4 -11.94 3.21 5.26
C SER A 4 -13.14 2.38 4.81
N HIS A 5 -13.46 2.39 3.51
CA HIS A 5 -14.52 1.57 2.91
C HIS A 5 -14.29 0.05 3.05
N ILE A 6 -13.10 -0.37 3.48
CA ILE A 6 -12.76 -1.77 3.76
C ILE A 6 -12.65 -1.93 5.29
N PRO A 7 -13.67 -2.51 5.95
CA PRO A 7 -13.81 -2.44 7.40
C PRO A 7 -12.83 -3.36 8.14
N THR A 8 -12.50 -4.52 7.55
CA THR A 8 -11.63 -5.52 8.19
C THR A 8 -10.16 -5.28 7.86
N GLU A 9 -9.29 -5.60 8.82
CA GLU A 9 -7.83 -5.57 8.62
C GLU A 9 -7.41 -6.54 7.52
N ALA A 10 -7.89 -7.80 7.58
CA ALA A 10 -7.64 -8.80 6.55
C ALA A 10 -8.06 -8.34 5.14
N GLY A 11 -9.22 -7.67 5.02
CA GLY A 11 -9.67 -7.13 3.73
C GLY A 11 -8.73 -6.04 3.19
N ARG A 12 -8.21 -5.17 4.07
CA ARG A 12 -7.23 -4.15 3.68
C ARG A 12 -5.90 -4.77 3.27
N GLU A 13 -5.43 -5.78 4.01
CA GLU A 13 -4.19 -6.51 3.66
C GLU A 13 -4.31 -7.20 2.31
N GLN A 14 -5.45 -7.84 2.04
CA GLN A 14 -5.72 -8.48 0.76
C GLN A 14 -5.77 -7.46 -0.39
N ALA A 15 -6.45 -6.33 -0.19
CA ALA A 15 -6.51 -5.27 -1.19
C ALA A 15 -5.11 -4.71 -1.52
N LEU A 16 -4.26 -4.49 -0.51
CA LEU A 16 -2.87 -4.06 -0.70
C LEU A 16 -2.05 -5.11 -1.45
N SER A 17 -2.19 -6.38 -1.08
CA SER A 17 -1.48 -7.50 -1.72
C SER A 17 -1.84 -7.61 -3.20
N GLU A 18 -3.13 -7.51 -3.54
CA GLU A 18 -3.60 -7.50 -4.92
C GLU A 18 -3.13 -6.29 -5.71
N ALA A 19 -3.14 -5.11 -5.08
CA ALA A 19 -2.63 -3.89 -5.69
C ALA A 19 -1.12 -4.02 -6.00
N VAL A 20 -0.33 -4.62 -5.11
CA VAL A 20 1.10 -4.94 -5.37
C VAL A 20 1.23 -5.99 -6.48
N ARG A 21 0.39 -7.02 -6.52
CA ARG A 21 0.44 -8.08 -7.54
C ARG A 21 0.37 -7.51 -8.96
N VAL A 22 -0.48 -6.51 -9.20
CA VAL A 22 -0.68 -5.91 -10.53
C VAL A 22 0.35 -4.85 -10.92
N LEU A 23 1.16 -4.35 -9.97
CA LEU A 23 2.27 -3.45 -10.31
C LEU A 23 3.32 -4.20 -11.16
N LYS A 24 3.89 -3.54 -12.16
CA LYS A 24 5.11 -4.03 -12.81
C LYS A 24 6.28 -4.06 -11.82
N GLY A 25 7.30 -4.88 -12.06
CA GLY A 25 8.56 -4.82 -11.31
C GLY A 25 9.15 -3.40 -11.33
N GLY A 26 9.59 -2.92 -10.17
CA GLY A 26 10.04 -1.54 -9.97
C GLY A 26 8.91 -0.49 -9.90
N GLY A 27 7.64 -0.90 -10.04
CA GLY A 27 6.47 -0.02 -9.90
C GLY A 27 6.34 0.54 -8.48
N ARG A 28 5.74 1.72 -8.33
CA ARG A 28 5.62 2.41 -7.04
C ARG A 28 4.19 2.34 -6.51
N MET A 29 4.06 2.05 -5.22
CA MET A 29 2.82 2.09 -4.45
C MET A 29 2.78 3.35 -3.58
N ARG A 30 1.62 3.99 -3.51
CA ARG A 30 1.34 5.10 -2.59
C ARG A 30 -0.09 4.93 -2.09
N VAL A 31 -0.25 4.82 -0.77
CA VAL A 31 -1.56 4.70 -0.12
C VAL A 31 -1.65 5.69 1.02
N VAL A 32 -2.79 6.37 1.11
CA VAL A 32 -3.09 7.26 2.23
C VAL A 32 -4.22 6.65 3.03
N ASP A 33 -3.98 6.43 4.31
CA ASP A 33 -4.94 5.86 5.26
C ASP A 33 -4.63 6.41 6.66
N GLU A 34 -5.64 6.50 7.52
CA GLU A 34 -5.47 6.84 8.94
C GLU A 34 -4.66 5.76 9.68
N GLY A 35 -4.70 4.52 9.18
CA GLY A 35 -3.95 3.38 9.70
C GLY A 35 -2.70 3.00 8.89
N ALA A 36 -2.23 3.83 7.96
CA ALA A 36 -1.26 3.41 6.93
C ALA A 36 0.12 2.96 7.47
N ARG A 37 0.46 3.24 8.73
CA ARG A 37 1.66 2.67 9.39
C ARG A 37 1.69 1.15 9.32
N ARG A 38 0.55 0.49 9.54
CA ARG A 38 0.45 -0.98 9.49
C ARG A 38 0.65 -1.53 8.08
N HIS A 39 0.35 -0.73 7.06
CA HIS A 39 0.47 -1.13 5.67
C HIS A 39 1.93 -1.30 5.26
N VAL A 40 2.88 -0.66 5.94
CA VAL A 40 4.31 -0.80 5.65
C VAL A 40 4.75 -2.26 5.75
N ASP A 41 4.33 -2.98 6.79
CA ASP A 41 4.71 -4.39 6.97
C ASP A 41 3.96 -5.32 6.01
N VAL A 42 2.72 -4.98 5.65
CA VAL A 42 1.98 -5.69 4.59
C VAL A 42 2.69 -5.53 3.24
N LEU A 43 3.11 -4.32 2.89
CA LEU A 43 3.82 -4.04 1.64
C LEU A 43 5.17 -4.78 1.59
N ARG A 44 5.90 -4.84 2.70
CA ARG A 44 7.13 -5.65 2.80
C ARG A 44 6.85 -7.13 2.58
N ARG A 45 5.84 -7.69 3.26
CA ARG A 45 5.42 -9.10 3.08
C ARG A 45 4.98 -9.39 1.63
N ALA A 46 4.40 -8.43 0.95
CA ALA A 46 3.98 -8.53 -0.46
C ALA A 46 5.13 -8.39 -1.48
N GLY A 47 6.38 -8.24 -1.02
CA GLY A 47 7.56 -8.16 -1.90
C GLY A 47 7.91 -6.75 -2.36
N CYS A 48 7.42 -5.72 -1.67
CA CYS A 48 7.90 -4.36 -1.86
C CYS A 48 9.15 -4.04 -1.02
N THR A 49 10.03 -3.24 -1.60
CA THR A 49 11.18 -2.61 -0.97
C THR A 49 10.90 -1.13 -0.70
N GLU A 50 11.79 -0.47 0.04
CA GLU A 50 11.68 0.98 0.35
C GLU A 50 10.35 1.38 1.01
N ALA A 51 9.72 0.43 1.72
CA ALA A 51 8.45 0.66 2.37
C ALA A 51 8.65 1.59 3.58
N THR A 52 8.06 2.79 3.49
CA THR A 52 8.15 3.85 4.49
C THR A 52 6.79 4.52 4.69
N ASP A 53 6.58 5.11 5.85
CA ASP A 53 5.43 5.99 6.12
C ASP A 53 5.89 7.41 6.45
N ARG A 54 5.01 8.37 6.13
CA ARG A 54 5.13 9.73 6.64
C ARG A 54 3.76 10.29 6.98
N ARG A 55 3.71 11.11 8.02
CA ARG A 55 2.50 11.86 8.37
C ARG A 55 2.28 12.97 7.35
N LEU A 56 1.02 13.20 7.00
CA LEU A 56 0.57 14.31 6.18
C LEU A 56 -0.17 15.31 7.06
N ASP A 57 0.07 16.59 6.83
CA ASP A 57 -0.66 17.69 7.51
C ASP A 57 -2.00 18.00 6.82
N TRP A 58 -2.59 16.99 6.17
CA TRP A 58 -3.82 17.14 5.42
C TRP A 58 -5.01 17.34 6.35
N ARG A 59 -5.90 18.25 5.96
CA ARG A 59 -7.22 18.41 6.59
C ARG A 59 -8.22 17.53 5.85
N THR A 60 -8.97 16.70 6.56
CA THR A 60 -10.12 16.02 5.99
C THR A 60 -11.28 17.02 5.85
N ALA A 61 -12.17 16.79 4.88
CA ALA A 61 -13.30 17.70 4.58
C ALA A 61 -14.23 17.95 5.78
N TYR A 62 -14.20 17.08 6.80
CA TYR A 62 -15.03 17.17 8.01
C TYR A 62 -14.32 17.82 9.20
N GLY A 63 -13.08 18.32 9.02
CA GLY A 63 -12.40 19.16 10.02
C GLY A 63 -12.12 18.48 11.37
N ILE A 64 -12.13 17.14 11.44
CA ILE A 64 -11.94 16.41 12.69
C ILE A 64 -10.51 16.67 13.21
N PRO A 65 -10.35 17.33 14.38
CA PRO A 65 -9.04 17.55 14.96
C PRO A 65 -8.37 16.21 15.30
N GLY A 66 -7.11 16.03 14.91
CA GLY A 66 -6.31 14.87 15.29
C GLY A 66 -6.34 13.69 14.32
N ASN A 67 -7.06 13.81 13.19
CA ASN A 67 -7.05 12.75 12.18
C ASN A 67 -5.77 12.83 11.34
N GLN A 68 -4.75 12.06 11.73
CA GLN A 68 -3.44 12.09 11.11
C GLN A 68 -3.45 11.18 9.89
N MET A 69 -3.61 11.78 8.70
CA MET A 69 -3.47 11.04 7.45
C MET A 69 -2.01 10.61 7.30
N ILE A 70 -1.79 9.31 7.08
CA ILE A 70 -0.46 8.75 6.89
C ILE A 70 -0.35 8.30 5.45
N LEU A 71 0.72 8.74 4.78
CA LEU A 71 1.11 8.23 3.47
C LEU A 71 2.09 7.09 3.68
N ALA A 72 1.71 5.88 3.29
CA ALA A 72 2.66 4.79 3.09
C ALA A 72 3.09 4.76 1.62
N THR A 73 4.40 4.63 1.40
CA THR A 73 5.00 4.49 0.08
C THR A 73 5.85 3.23 0.04
N ALA A 74 5.92 2.58 -1.11
CA ALA A 74 6.80 1.45 -1.33
C ALA A 74 7.09 1.28 -2.83
N GLN A 75 8.12 0.50 -3.14
CA GLN A 75 8.44 0.09 -4.51
C GLN A 75 8.32 -1.43 -4.63
N LYS A 76 7.63 -1.95 -5.64
CA LYS A 76 7.64 -3.38 -5.94
C LYS A 76 9.05 -3.77 -6.36
N GLY A 77 9.58 -4.84 -5.76
CA GLY A 77 10.87 -5.40 -6.18
C GLY A 77 10.89 -5.70 -7.69
N PRO A 78 12.09 -5.91 -8.26
CA PRO A 78 12.19 -6.33 -9.66
C PRO A 78 11.37 -7.60 -9.85
N SER A 79 10.59 -7.66 -10.93
CA SER A 79 9.99 -8.93 -11.32
C SER A 79 11.13 -9.92 -11.56
N PRO A 80 11.01 -11.18 -11.11
CA PRO A 80 11.95 -12.22 -11.53
C PRO A 80 12.07 -12.18 -13.06
N PRO A 81 13.26 -12.45 -13.63
CA PRO A 81 13.42 -12.51 -15.09
C PRO A 81 12.31 -13.41 -15.63
N GLY A 82 11.46 -12.82 -16.48
CA GLY A 82 10.20 -13.43 -16.88
C GLY A 82 10.42 -14.85 -17.37
N ARG A 83 9.66 -15.81 -16.84
CA ARG A 83 9.56 -17.13 -17.45
C ARG A 83 9.04 -16.90 -18.86
N LYS A 84 9.92 -17.03 -19.86
CA LYS A 84 9.50 -16.99 -21.27
C LYS A 84 8.40 -18.03 -21.43
N SER A 85 7.25 -17.62 -21.95
CA SER A 85 6.24 -18.56 -22.42
C SER A 85 6.91 -19.52 -23.43
N PRO A 86 6.62 -20.82 -23.41
CA PRO A 86 7.03 -21.69 -24.50
C PRO A 86 6.48 -21.08 -25.80
N GLN A 87 7.35 -20.82 -26.78
CA GLN A 87 6.86 -20.53 -28.13
C GLN A 87 6.15 -21.79 -28.66
N PRO A 88 4.99 -21.64 -29.33
CA PRO A 88 4.34 -22.75 -30.01
C PRO A 88 5.21 -23.34 -31.13
#